data_AF-A0A559MI67-F1
#
_entry.id   AF-A0A559MI67-F1
#
_cell.length_a   1.000
_cell.length_b   1.000
_cell.length_c   1.000
_cell.angle_alpha   90.00
_cell.angle_beta   90.00
_cell.angle_gamma   90.00
#
_symmetry.space_group_name_H-M   'P 1'
#
loop_
_entity.id
_entity.type
_entity.pdbx_description
1 polymer ?
#
loop_
_entity_poly.entity_id
_entity_poly.type
_entity_poly.pdbx_seq_one_letter_code
_entity_poly.pdbx_strand_id
1 'polypeptide(L)'
;MRSVITAKVYKALRLTVFFPINRYEISKLMQILFVRELVSHIKANNPPSLLVIINLVNPGLCVSTLATRDEKPLAARIIESIIYKIIGRTTEVGSCTLVLGASAGPTSHGEYMSNRQNQDVKS
;
A
#
# COMPACT_ATOMS: atom_id res chain seq x y z
N MET A 1 -1.01 -22.71 14.12
CA MET A 1 -0.69 -21.27 14.28
C MET A 1 -1.32 -20.38 13.19
N ARG A 2 -1.43 -20.81 11.92
CA ARG A 2 -2.11 -20.06 10.82
C ARG A 2 -3.58 -19.67 11.13
N SER A 3 -4.35 -20.57 11.77
CA SER A 3 -5.78 -20.38 12.05
C SER A 3 -6.12 -19.18 12.97
N VAL A 4 -5.23 -18.84 13.91
CA VAL A 4 -5.49 -17.79 14.92
C VAL A 4 -5.32 -16.38 14.33
N ILE A 5 -4.36 -16.21 13.41
CA ILE A 5 -4.12 -14.94 12.72
C ILE A 5 -5.27 -14.62 11.78
N THR A 6 -5.71 -15.61 10.99
CA THR A 6 -6.85 -15.49 10.08
C THR A 6 -8.11 -15.07 10.84
N ALA A 7 -8.43 -15.73 11.96
CA ALA A 7 -9.61 -15.40 12.76
C ALA A 7 -9.58 -13.98 13.35
N LYS A 8 -8.41 -13.48 13.77
CA LYS A 8 -8.27 -12.10 14.29
C LYS A 8 -8.43 -11.05 13.19
N VAL A 9 -7.85 -11.28 12.00
CA VAL A 9 -8.00 -10.38 10.84
C VAL A 9 -9.47 -10.31 10.42
N TYR A 10 -10.14 -11.45 10.23
CA TYR A 10 -11.57 -11.48 9.89
C TYR A 10 -12.45 -10.80 10.94
N LYS A 11 -12.14 -10.93 12.24
CA LYS A 11 -12.87 -10.26 13.32
C LYS A 11 -12.65 -8.74 13.33
N ALA A 12 -11.45 -8.26 12.98
CA ALA A 12 -11.13 -6.84 12.86
C ALA A 12 -11.77 -6.20 11.61
N LEU A 13 -11.87 -6.94 10.49
CA LEU A 13 -12.60 -6.51 9.28
C LEU A 13 -14.12 -6.49 9.46
N ARG A 14 -14.67 -7.18 10.46
CA ARG A 14 -16.10 -7.21 10.79
C ARG A 14 -16.56 -6.03 11.65
N LEU A 15 -15.80 -4.93 11.71
CA LEU A 15 -16.26 -3.72 12.39
C LEU A 15 -17.38 -3.06 11.57
N THR A 16 -18.62 -3.35 11.95
CA THR A 16 -19.88 -2.79 11.44
C THR A 16 -20.11 -1.33 11.86
N VAL A 17 -19.05 -0.55 12.03
CA VAL A 17 -19.15 0.88 12.35
C VAL A 17 -18.73 1.67 11.11
N PHE A 18 -19.73 2.24 10.44
CA PHE A 18 -19.56 3.08 9.26
C PHE A 18 -18.83 4.37 9.65
N PHE A 19 -17.50 4.35 9.55
CA PHE A 19 -16.69 5.57 9.51
C PHE A 19 -16.37 5.86 8.03
N PRO A 20 -16.79 7.02 7.48
CA PRO A 20 -16.62 7.34 6.06
C PRO A 20 -15.14 7.44 5.59
N ILE A 21 -14.17 7.39 6.52
CA ILE A 21 -12.73 7.44 6.24
C ILE A 21 -12.12 6.03 5.99
N ASN A 22 -12.84 4.94 6.29
CA ASN A 22 -12.23 3.63 6.54
C ASN A 22 -12.10 2.69 5.30
N ARG A 23 -12.82 2.94 4.20
CA ARG A 23 -12.84 1.96 3.06
C ARG A 23 -11.52 1.89 2.30
N TYR A 24 -10.94 3.04 1.99
CA TYR A 24 -9.68 3.11 1.27
C TYR A 24 -8.56 2.47 2.09
N GLU A 25 -8.45 2.84 3.38
CA GLU A 25 -7.45 2.30 4.30
C GLU A 25 -7.57 0.78 4.46
N ILE A 26 -8.79 0.25 4.66
CA ILE A 26 -9.02 -1.20 4.70
C ILE A 26 -8.60 -1.87 3.40
N SER A 27 -8.99 -1.31 2.24
CA SER A 27 -8.64 -1.90 0.95
C SER A 27 -7.12 -1.97 0.73
N LYS A 28 -6.38 -0.93 1.16
CA LYS A 28 -4.92 -0.89 1.09
C LYS A 28 -4.26 -1.84 2.09
N LEU A 29 -4.80 -1.94 3.29
CA LEU A 29 -4.33 -2.94 4.27
C LEU A 29 -4.53 -4.36 3.75
N MET A 30 -5.70 -4.67 3.18
CA MET A 30 -5.98 -5.97 2.57
C MET A 30 -5.01 -6.27 1.42
N GLN A 31 -4.71 -5.29 0.57
CA GLN A 31 -3.73 -5.44 -0.50
C GLN A 31 -2.34 -5.81 0.07
N ILE A 32 -1.88 -5.14 1.12
CA ILE A 32 -0.58 -5.42 1.76
C ILE A 32 -0.56 -6.84 2.34
N LEU A 33 -1.59 -7.22 3.12
CA LEU A 33 -1.66 -8.54 3.76
C LEU A 33 -1.71 -9.67 2.72
N PHE A 34 -2.50 -9.49 1.66
CA PHE A 34 -2.61 -10.46 0.58
C PHE A 34 -1.26 -10.69 -0.12
N VAL A 35 -0.57 -9.62 -0.51
CA VAL A 35 0.72 -9.74 -1.21
C VAL A 35 1.78 -10.38 -0.30
N ARG A 36 1.79 -10.07 1.00
CA ARG A 36 2.71 -10.71 1.96
C ARG A 36 2.50 -12.23 2.02
N GLU A 37 1.25 -12.67 2.09
CA GLU A 37 0.93 -14.10 2.09
C GLU A 37 1.26 -14.75 0.75
N LEU A 38 0.94 -14.09 -0.37
CA LEU A 38 1.25 -14.56 -1.72
C LEU A 38 2.77 -14.77 -1.90
N VAL A 39 3.58 -13.79 -1.48
CA VAL A 39 5.05 -13.88 -1.51
C VAL A 39 5.55 -15.03 -0.65
N SER A 40 5.01 -15.21 0.56
CA SER A 40 5.37 -16.34 1.44
C SER A 40 5.06 -17.69 0.78
N HIS A 41 3.88 -17.80 0.16
CA HIS A 41 3.47 -18.98 -0.58
C HIS A 41 4.36 -19.26 -1.79
N ILE A 42 4.75 -18.24 -2.56
CA ILE A 42 5.65 -18.40 -3.71
C ILE A 42 7.03 -18.88 -3.25
N LYS A 43 7.61 -18.26 -2.21
CA LYS A 43 8.91 -18.64 -1.63
C LYS A 43 8.92 -20.08 -1.13
N ALA A 44 7.80 -20.57 -0.58
CA ALA A 44 7.69 -21.93 -0.04
C ALA A 44 7.52 -23.01 -1.12
N ASN A 45 6.91 -22.68 -2.27
CA ASN A 45 6.44 -23.70 -3.23
C ASN A 45 7.15 -23.64 -4.60
N ASN A 46 7.87 -22.57 -4.92
CA ASN A 46 8.53 -22.43 -6.23
C ASN A 46 10.05 -22.45 -6.12
N PRO A 47 10.75 -23.07 -7.10
CA PRO A 47 12.20 -23.00 -7.17
C PRO A 47 12.68 -21.57 -7.49
N PRO A 48 13.87 -21.16 -7.01
CA PRO A 48 14.42 -19.81 -7.25
C PRO A 48 14.55 -19.42 -8.73
N SER A 49 14.62 -20.39 -9.64
CA SER A 49 14.72 -20.20 -11.09
C SER A 49 13.42 -19.73 -11.76
N LEU A 50 12.27 -19.80 -11.07
CA LEU A 50 10.96 -19.34 -11.57
C LEU A 50 10.45 -18.11 -10.80
N LEU A 51 11.37 -17.34 -10.21
CA LEU A 51 11.02 -16.27 -9.30
C LEU A 51 10.45 -15.05 -10.04
N VAL A 52 9.14 -14.84 -9.90
CA VAL A 52 8.50 -13.55 -10.19
C VAL A 52 8.75 -12.60 -9.03
N ILE A 53 9.34 -11.45 -9.32
CA ILE A 53 9.58 -10.40 -8.32
C ILE A 53 8.28 -9.65 -8.07
N ILE A 54 7.91 -9.50 -6.79
CA ILE A 54 6.66 -8.86 -6.37
C ILE A 54 7.03 -7.89 -5.26
N ASN A 55 6.79 -6.61 -5.50
CA ASN A 55 7.15 -5.54 -4.58
C ASN A 55 5.91 -4.79 -4.16
N LEU A 56 5.83 -4.44 -2.88
CA LEU A 56 4.83 -3.50 -2.38
C LEU A 56 5.38 -2.09 -2.54
N VAL A 57 4.65 -1.21 -3.21
CA VAL A 57 5.13 0.14 -3.51
C VAL A 57 4.20 1.21 -2.96
N ASN A 58 4.78 2.23 -2.34
CA ASN A 58 4.08 3.42 -1.87
C ASN A 58 4.67 4.67 -2.53
N PRO A 59 3.93 5.30 -3.48
CA PRO A 59 4.34 6.54 -4.12
C PRO A 59 4.16 7.76 -3.20
N GLY A 60 3.72 7.58 -1.95
CA GLY A 60 3.40 8.62 -0.96
C GLY A 60 2.34 9.61 -1.44
N LEU A 61 2.28 10.78 -0.80
CA LEU A 61 1.22 11.76 -1.02
C LEU A 61 1.44 12.54 -2.33
N CYS A 62 0.78 12.12 -3.40
CA CYS A 62 0.88 12.73 -4.71
C CYS A 62 -0.33 13.60 -5.01
N VAL A 63 -0.11 14.82 -5.49
CA VAL A 63 -1.16 15.70 -6.02
C VAL A 63 -1.75 15.04 -7.26
N SER A 64 -2.90 14.37 -7.08
CA SER A 64 -3.58 13.60 -8.12
C SER A 64 -5.08 13.72 -7.95
N THR A 65 -5.83 13.28 -8.96
CA THR A 65 -7.30 13.27 -8.87
C THR A 65 -7.84 12.30 -7.84
N LEU A 66 -7.02 11.37 -7.30
CA LEU A 66 -7.48 10.29 -6.43
C LEU A 66 -8.22 10.78 -5.18
N ALA A 67 -7.70 11.82 -4.54
CA ALA A 67 -8.30 12.34 -3.32
C ALA A 67 -9.44 13.31 -3.59
N THR A 68 -9.54 13.88 -4.80
CA THR A 68 -10.60 14.79 -5.21
C THR A 68 -11.77 14.11 -5.93
N ARG A 69 -11.78 12.77 -6.04
CA ARG A 69 -12.86 12.02 -6.73
C ARG A 69 -14.17 12.00 -5.96
N ASP A 70 -14.09 12.01 -4.65
CA ASP A 70 -15.27 11.94 -3.79
C ASP A 70 -15.77 13.35 -3.49
N GLU A 71 -17.10 13.51 -3.48
CA GLU A 71 -17.73 14.76 -3.05
C GLU A 71 -17.45 15.01 -1.57
N LYS A 72 -16.87 16.18 -1.27
CA LYS A 72 -16.48 16.60 0.08
C LYS A 72 -17.06 17.96 0.41
N PRO A 73 -17.43 18.21 1.68
CA PRO A 73 -17.81 19.55 2.15
C PRO A 73 -16.72 20.57 1.82
N LEU A 74 -17.10 21.82 1.53
CA LEU A 74 -16.18 22.88 1.12
C LEU A 74 -14.99 23.05 2.08
N ALA A 75 -15.24 23.01 3.40
CA ALA A 75 -14.20 23.10 4.42
C ALA A 75 -13.14 21.99 4.28
N ALA A 76 -13.56 20.74 4.02
CA ALA A 76 -12.65 19.61 3.84
C ALA A 76 -11.82 19.77 2.57
N ARG A 77 -12.40 20.29 1.48
CA ARG A 77 -11.67 20.58 0.23
C ARG A 77 -10.60 21.65 0.42
N ILE A 78 -10.88 22.69 1.20
CA ILE A 78 -9.93 23.76 1.51
C ILE A 78 -8.76 23.20 2.33
N ILE A 79 -9.04 22.45 3.39
CA ILE A 79 -8.01 21.81 4.24
C ILE A 79 -7.15 20.86 3.40
N GLU A 80 -7.77 20.01 2.59
CA GLU A 80 -7.08 19.11 1.69
C GLU A 80 -6.16 19.86 0.72
N SER A 81 -6.66 20.93 0.09
CA SER A 81 -5.85 21.74 -0.82
C SER A 81 -4.62 22.36 -0.13
N ILE A 82 -4.76 22.79 1.14
CA ILE A 82 -3.64 23.32 1.91
C ILE A 82 -2.62 22.21 2.19
N ILE A 83 -3.06 21.03 2.62
CA ILE A 83 -2.19 19.87 2.88
C ILE A 83 -1.41 19.49 1.61
N TYR A 84 -2.09 19.34 0.48
CA TYR A 84 -1.45 19.00 -0.79
C TYR A 84 -0.48 20.07 -1.27
N LYS A 85 -0.72 21.36 -0.98
CA LYS A 85 0.22 22.43 -1.30
C LYS A 85 1.50 22.41 -0.45
N ILE A 86 1.39 22.02 0.83
CA ILE A 86 2.53 22.06 1.76
C ILE A 86 3.39 20.79 1.64
N ILE A 87 2.77 19.61 1.55
CA ILE A 87 3.48 18.32 1.62
C ILE A 87 3.22 17.39 0.43
N GLY A 88 2.33 17.76 -0.49
CA GLY A 88 2.05 16.97 -1.68
C GLY A 88 3.20 17.08 -2.69
N ARG A 89 3.64 15.94 -3.23
CA ARG A 89 4.57 15.90 -4.37
C ARG A 89 3.83 15.74 -5.68
N THR A 90 4.50 16.03 -6.79
CA THR A 90 3.93 15.79 -8.11
C THR A 90 3.81 14.28 -8.39
N THR A 91 2.90 13.91 -9.30
CA THR A 91 2.69 12.53 -9.74
C THR A 91 3.93 11.92 -10.38
N GLU A 92 4.74 12.72 -11.05
CA GLU A 92 5.98 12.31 -11.72
C GLU A 92 7.03 11.92 -10.67
N VAL A 93 7.15 12.68 -9.58
CA VAL A 93 8.06 12.32 -8.47
C VAL A 93 7.57 11.06 -7.75
N GLY A 94 6.26 10.92 -7.57
CA GLY A 94 5.66 9.72 -6.98
C GLY A 94 5.87 8.46 -7.83
N SER A 95 5.72 8.59 -9.16
CA SER A 95 5.83 7.48 -10.10
C SER A 95 7.23 6.87 -10.15
N CYS A 96 8.28 7.64 -9.84
CA CYS A 96 9.63 7.12 -9.71
C CYS A 96 9.72 5.92 -8.75
N THR A 97 8.93 5.91 -7.67
CA THR A 97 8.91 4.75 -6.74
C THR A 97 8.25 3.53 -7.39
N LEU A 98 7.25 3.74 -8.24
CA LEU A 98 6.58 2.67 -8.99
C LEU A 98 7.52 2.05 -10.03
N VAL A 99 8.18 2.91 -10.82
CA VAL A 99 9.16 2.48 -11.84
C VAL A 99 10.32 1.75 -11.17
N LEU A 100 10.87 2.31 -10.09
CA LEU A 100 11.95 1.68 -9.35
C LEU A 100 11.54 0.31 -8.79
N GLY A 101 10.34 0.21 -8.21
CA GLY A 101 9.82 -1.06 -7.72
C GLY A 101 9.61 -2.09 -8.83
N ALA A 102 9.19 -1.67 -10.03
CA ALA A 102 9.02 -2.57 -11.18
C ALA A 102 10.36 -3.02 -11.78
N SER A 103 11.39 -2.18 -11.73
CA SER A 103 12.74 -2.48 -12.23
C SER A 103 13.68 -3.10 -11.19
N ALA A 104 13.22 -3.29 -9.95
CA ALA A 104 14.06 -3.80 -8.87
C ALA A 104 14.37 -5.29 -9.01
N GLY A 105 15.58 -5.67 -8.59
CA GLY A 105 16.09 -7.04 -8.70
C GLY A 105 15.55 -8.00 -7.62
N PRO A 106 16.00 -9.27 -7.64
CA PRO A 106 15.48 -10.32 -6.76
C PRO A 106 15.54 -10.02 -5.26
N THR A 107 16.50 -9.19 -4.83
CA THR A 107 16.65 -8.76 -3.42
C THR A 107 15.48 -7.92 -2.90
N SER A 108 14.67 -7.35 -3.80
CA SER A 108 13.48 -6.58 -3.44
C SER A 108 12.25 -7.45 -3.22
N HIS A 109 12.27 -8.74 -3.61
CA HIS A 109 11.07 -9.56 -3.64
C HIS A 109 10.43 -9.75 -2.25
N GLY A 110 9.24 -9.17 -2.10
CA GLY A 110 8.46 -9.14 -0.87
C GLY A 110 8.65 -7.90 -0.01
N GLU A 111 9.54 -6.99 -0.40
CA GLU A 111 9.85 -5.78 0.33
C GLU A 111 8.81 -4.68 0.10
N TYR A 112 8.72 -3.77 1.08
CA TYR A 112 7.89 -2.58 1.00
C TYR A 112 8.75 -1.37 0.63
N MET A 113 8.55 -0.82 -0.56
CA MET A 113 9.28 0.33 -1.05
C MET A 113 8.49 1.62 -0.86
N SER A 114 9.08 2.58 -0.17
CA SER A 114 8.54 3.92 0.04
C SER A 114 9.64 4.94 -0.18
N ASN A 115 9.31 6.08 -0.81
CA ASN A 115 10.29 7.13 -1.10
C ASN A 115 11.55 6.63 -1.83
N ARG A 116 11.37 5.70 -2.79
CA ARG A 116 12.44 5.04 -3.56
C ARG A 116 13.40 4.18 -2.71
N GLN A 117 12.99 3.75 -1.53
CA GLN A 117 13.80 2.92 -0.64
C GLN A 117 12.97 1.78 -0.05
N ASN A 118 13.56 0.59 0.02
CA ASN A 118 12.97 -0.49 0.79
C ASN A 118 12.95 -0.09 2.26
N GLN A 119 11.83 -0.37 2.91
CA GLN A 119 11.61 -0.08 4.32
C GLN A 119 11.82 -1.36 5.10
N ASP A 120 12.54 -1.25 6.22
CA ASP A 120 12.65 -2.35 7.15
C ASP A 120 11.27 -2.68 7.71
N VAL A 121 10.80 -3.90 7.43
CA VAL A 121 9.59 -4.41 8.04
C VAL A 121 9.93 -4.70 9.50
N LYS A 122 9.58 -3.78 10.41
CA LYS A 122 9.62 -4.08 11.85
C LYS A 122 8.69 -5.26 12.10
N SER A 123 9.31 -6.41 12.36
CA SER A 123 8.69 -7.67 12.75
C SER A 123 7.93 -7.54 14.05
#